data_AF-A0A968A6V2-F1
#
_entry.id   AF-A0A968A6V2-F1
#
_cell.length_a   1.000
_cell.length_b   1.000
_cell.length_c   1.000
_cell.angle_alpha   90.00
_cell.angle_beta   90.00
_cell.angle_gamma   90.00
#
_symmetry.space_group_name_H-M   'P 1'
#
loop_
_entity.id
_entity.type
_entity.pdbx_description
1 polymer ?
#
loop_
_entity_poly.entity_id
_entity_poly.type
_entity_poly.pdbx_seq_one_letter_code
_entity_poly.pdbx_strand_id
1 'polypeptide(L)'
;MVVYFIGWTLNIFVMMGLMISVGMVVDNGIVVLENIYHKRNEGVSARKASIWGASEVGLAIIMATLTSIAVFVPMLLMEDGGGGLTFYLQRIGLPVIFSLAASLFVALVMIPLATTKLAGGQVARENKLITHSKAYYQKSLQFALSHRLDVVLIVVGILGLMMILSQHIAQSDSMEGNISDIRLMFDLPNHFSEEEAFNFFKEVEDTVNVKSEEYGVKAIDTGFRQGFGRVRVYLEPPQKQQWYHVIYGSICNLLGIERDLRMTREEVLADLKKRVPKKPGVEFRTSWRGGQSEEGTVSIMLYGDDTNKLAELAEELERRMRLIDGVVSVETDRQSGNDEIKISMNREVVTRNGINPNQVAYTLMYAVRGLDLPRFQAEDKEIEMRIQLQEEDRENLNQLKNMTFTSVSGA
;
A
#
# COMPACT_ATOMS: atom_id res chain seq x y z
N MET A 1 -20.61 12.75 -14.71
CA MET A 1 -21.37 11.95 -15.69
C MET A 1 -20.52 10.90 -16.38
N VAL A 2 -19.35 11.24 -16.96
CA VAL A 2 -18.51 10.26 -17.68
C VAL A 2 -18.09 9.08 -16.80
N VAL A 3 -17.65 9.34 -15.57
CA VAL A 3 -17.29 8.30 -14.58
C VAL A 3 -18.43 7.29 -14.34
N TYR A 4 -19.68 7.75 -14.32
CA TYR A 4 -20.87 6.91 -14.15
C TYR A 4 -21.12 6.00 -15.37
N PHE A 5 -20.98 6.54 -16.59
CA PHE A 5 -21.16 5.76 -17.83
C PHE A 5 -20.06 4.71 -18.05
N ILE A 6 -18.86 4.96 -17.54
CA ILE A 6 -17.75 4.00 -17.57
C ILE A 6 -17.91 2.91 -16.48
N GLY A 7 -18.90 3.04 -15.58
CA GLY A 7 -19.12 2.11 -14.48
C GLY A 7 -18.06 2.22 -13.38
N TRP A 8 -17.34 3.34 -13.33
CA TRP A 8 -16.33 3.57 -12.30
C TRP A 8 -16.94 4.12 -11.02
N THR A 9 -16.45 3.63 -9.90
CA THR A 9 -16.78 4.17 -8.58
C THR A 9 -16.02 5.46 -8.32
N LEU A 10 -16.63 6.35 -7.52
CA LEU A 10 -15.94 7.54 -7.03
C LEU A 10 -14.95 7.11 -5.94
N ASN A 11 -13.67 7.06 -6.29
CA ASN A 11 -12.58 6.76 -5.37
C ASN A 11 -11.62 7.95 -5.25
N ILE A 12 -10.67 7.87 -4.31
CA ILE A 12 -9.71 8.95 -4.03
C ILE A 12 -8.96 9.37 -5.30
N PHE A 13 -8.53 8.42 -6.13
CA PHE A 13 -7.80 8.69 -7.36
C PHE A 13 -8.64 9.41 -8.43
N VAL A 14 -9.90 9.00 -8.60
CA VAL A 14 -10.85 9.70 -9.48
C VAL A 14 -11.12 11.12 -8.95
N MET A 15 -11.27 11.27 -7.63
CA MET A 15 -11.43 12.59 -7.01
C MET A 15 -10.20 13.48 -7.20
N MET A 16 -8.99 12.93 -7.10
CA MET A 16 -7.74 13.65 -7.39
C MET A 16 -7.71 14.13 -8.84
N GLY A 17 -8.01 13.24 -9.80
CA GLY A 17 -8.09 13.63 -11.22
C GLY A 17 -9.09 14.75 -11.46
N LEU A 18 -10.28 14.67 -10.86
CA LEU A 18 -11.29 15.74 -10.94
C LEU A 18 -10.82 17.04 -10.29
N MET A 19 -10.14 16.99 -9.14
CA MET A 19 -9.63 18.17 -8.44
C MET A 19 -8.56 18.89 -9.26
N ILE A 20 -7.60 18.15 -9.83
CA ILE A 20 -6.57 18.70 -10.74
C ILE A 20 -7.26 19.37 -11.95
N SER A 21 -8.33 18.75 -12.45
CA SER A 21 -9.09 19.26 -13.59
C SER A 21 -9.76 20.62 -13.32
N VAL A 22 -10.17 20.92 -12.09
CA VAL A 22 -10.88 22.19 -11.78
C VAL A 22 -10.04 23.40 -12.18
N GLY A 23 -8.75 23.40 -11.87
CA GLY A 23 -7.85 24.50 -12.24
C GLY A 23 -7.74 24.64 -13.75
N MET A 24 -7.44 23.54 -14.44
CA MET A 24 -7.22 23.55 -15.89
C MET A 24 -8.50 23.83 -16.71
N VAL A 25 -9.67 23.47 -16.19
CA VAL A 25 -10.97 23.68 -16.88
C VAL A 25 -11.32 25.15 -16.98
N VAL A 26 -10.95 25.96 -15.98
CA VAL A 26 -11.32 27.38 -15.93
C VAL A 26 -10.45 28.22 -16.87
N ASP A 27 -9.19 27.83 -17.08
CA ASP A 27 -8.21 28.58 -17.87
C ASP A 27 -8.68 28.85 -19.31
N ASN A 28 -9.14 27.82 -20.02
CA ASN A 28 -9.67 27.96 -21.39
C ASN A 28 -10.80 28.99 -21.45
N GLY A 29 -11.68 28.98 -20.43
CA GLY A 29 -12.79 29.89 -20.38
C GLY A 29 -12.38 31.34 -20.10
N ILE A 30 -11.39 31.53 -19.22
CA ILE A 30 -10.82 32.87 -18.94
C ILE A 30 -10.22 33.47 -20.21
N VAL A 31 -9.42 32.71 -20.97
CA VAL A 31 -8.75 33.22 -22.17
C VAL A 31 -9.76 33.68 -23.23
N VAL A 32 -10.80 32.88 -23.49
CA VAL A 32 -11.86 33.27 -24.43
C VAL A 32 -12.61 34.50 -23.93
N LEU A 33 -12.98 34.52 -22.65
CA LEU A 33 -13.74 35.63 -22.06
C LEU A 33 -12.94 36.94 -22.08
N GLU A 34 -11.64 36.89 -21.77
CA GLU A 34 -10.74 38.04 -21.81
C GLU A 34 -10.62 38.59 -23.24
N ASN A 35 -10.47 37.72 -24.25
CA ASN A 35 -10.39 38.20 -25.63
C ASN A 35 -11.71 38.81 -26.12
N ILE A 36 -12.86 38.21 -25.75
CA ILE A 36 -14.18 38.80 -26.01
C ILE A 36 -14.31 40.16 -25.33
N TYR A 37 -13.88 40.29 -24.07
CA TYR A 37 -13.93 41.54 -23.33
C TYR A 37 -13.00 42.60 -23.95
N HIS A 38 -11.81 42.20 -24.40
CA HIS A 38 -10.87 43.06 -25.10
C HIS A 38 -11.50 43.65 -26.37
N LYS A 39 -12.14 42.83 -27.22
CA LYS A 39 -12.86 43.31 -28.41
C LYS A 39 -14.04 44.22 -28.07
N ARG A 40 -14.69 44.03 -26.93
CA ARG A 40 -15.74 44.96 -26.46
C ARG A 40 -15.16 46.30 -26.02
N ASN A 41 -13.98 46.32 -25.41
CA ASN A 41 -13.28 47.56 -25.03
C ASN A 41 -12.84 48.37 -26.26
N GLU A 42 -12.57 47.69 -27.37
CA GLU A 42 -12.34 48.31 -28.68
C GLU A 42 -13.62 48.87 -29.35
N GLY A 43 -14.79 48.73 -28.71
CA GLY A 43 -16.06 49.27 -29.18
C GLY A 43 -16.91 48.31 -30.02
N VAL A 44 -16.54 47.04 -30.13
CA VAL A 44 -17.31 46.04 -30.89
C VAL A 44 -18.58 45.63 -30.13
N SER A 45 -19.70 45.50 -30.84
CA SER A 45 -20.97 45.06 -30.24
C SER A 45 -20.86 43.64 -29.64
N ALA A 46 -21.57 43.38 -28.54
CA ALA A 46 -21.42 42.14 -27.76
C ALA A 46 -21.52 40.85 -28.59
N ARG A 47 -22.44 40.81 -29.58
CA ARG A 47 -22.58 39.66 -30.48
C ARG A 47 -21.37 39.49 -31.41
N LYS A 48 -20.90 40.58 -32.02
CA LYS A 48 -19.72 40.53 -32.92
C LYS A 48 -18.44 40.23 -32.13
N ALA A 49 -18.28 40.84 -30.95
CA ALA A 49 -17.15 40.60 -30.07
C ALA A 49 -17.07 39.14 -29.61
N SER A 50 -18.22 38.50 -29.32
CA SER A 50 -18.25 37.10 -28.90
C SER A 50 -17.81 36.14 -30.02
N ILE A 51 -18.26 36.37 -31.27
CA ILE A 51 -17.87 35.54 -32.42
C ILE A 51 -16.40 35.78 -32.77
N TRP A 52 -15.99 37.05 -32.86
CA TRP A 52 -14.65 37.40 -33.32
C TRP A 52 -13.59 37.08 -32.26
N GLY A 53 -13.89 37.41 -31.00
CA GLY A 53 -13.01 37.11 -29.87
C GLY A 53 -12.79 35.60 -29.70
N ALA A 54 -13.83 34.77 -29.83
CA ALA A 54 -13.68 33.32 -29.74
C ALA A 54 -12.95 32.70 -30.94
N SER A 55 -13.20 33.19 -32.16
CA SER A 55 -12.56 32.65 -33.37
C SER A 55 -11.08 33.02 -33.49
N GLU A 56 -10.67 34.17 -32.97
CA GLU A 56 -9.26 34.62 -32.97
C GLU A 56 -8.36 33.72 -32.11
N VAL A 57 -8.82 33.31 -30.93
CA VAL A 57 -8.04 32.45 -30.02
C VAL A 57 -8.37 30.96 -30.15
N GLY A 58 -9.42 30.60 -30.90
CA GLY A 58 -9.94 29.23 -30.94
C GLY A 58 -8.90 28.18 -31.32
N LEU A 59 -8.11 28.42 -32.37
CA LEU A 59 -7.06 27.49 -32.80
C LEU A 59 -5.99 27.29 -31.72
N ALA A 60 -5.54 28.38 -31.09
CA ALA A 60 -4.51 28.34 -30.06
C ALA A 60 -4.98 27.51 -28.85
N ILE A 61 -6.24 27.68 -28.42
CA ILE A 61 -6.81 26.95 -27.28
C ILE A 61 -7.02 25.47 -27.59
N ILE A 62 -7.47 25.13 -28.81
CA ILE A 62 -7.59 23.73 -29.25
C ILE A 62 -6.22 23.05 -29.20
N MET A 63 -5.19 23.68 -29.77
CA MET A 63 -3.84 23.12 -29.79
C MET A 63 -3.25 22.99 -28.38
N ALA A 64 -3.40 24.01 -27.53
CA ALA A 64 -2.97 23.95 -26.14
C ALA A 64 -3.66 22.82 -25.37
N THR A 65 -4.99 22.70 -25.51
CA THR A 65 -5.76 21.62 -24.86
C THR A 65 -5.32 20.25 -25.36
N LEU A 66 -5.04 20.10 -26.67
CA LEU A 66 -4.57 18.84 -27.23
C LEU A 66 -3.18 18.47 -26.69
N THR A 67 -2.27 19.45 -26.52
CA THR A 67 -0.98 19.20 -25.88
C THR A 67 -1.13 18.78 -24.42
N SER A 68 -2.03 19.40 -23.65
CA SER A 68 -2.34 18.97 -22.29
C SER A 68 -2.89 17.54 -22.26
N ILE A 69 -3.81 17.19 -23.17
CA ILE A 69 -4.32 15.82 -23.30
C ILE A 69 -3.19 14.84 -23.61
N ALA A 70 -2.29 15.19 -24.54
CA ALA A 70 -1.17 14.34 -24.96
C ALA A 70 -0.23 13.98 -23.81
N VAL A 71 -0.07 14.86 -22.80
CA VAL A 71 0.72 14.57 -21.58
C VAL A 71 0.10 13.45 -20.75
N PHE A 72 -1.24 13.31 -20.75
CA PHE A 72 -1.95 12.29 -19.99
C PHE A 72 -2.22 11.00 -20.78
N VAL A 73 -2.04 11.00 -22.11
CA VAL A 73 -2.23 9.79 -22.95
C VAL A 73 -1.32 8.62 -22.55
N PRO A 74 -0.02 8.80 -22.24
CA PRO A 74 0.84 7.69 -21.83
C PRO A 74 0.32 6.93 -20.60
N MET A 75 -0.38 7.61 -19.69
CA MET A 75 -0.98 6.95 -18.51
C MET A 75 -2.09 5.96 -18.89
N LEU A 76 -2.71 6.11 -20.07
CA LEU A 76 -3.70 5.18 -20.60
C LEU A 76 -3.06 3.95 -21.23
N LEU A 77 -1.85 4.11 -21.76
CA LEU A 77 -1.11 3.08 -22.50
C LEU A 77 -0.16 2.27 -21.62
N MET A 78 -0.03 2.62 -20.33
CA MET A 78 0.77 1.84 -19.39
C MET A 78 0.20 0.42 -19.28
N GLU A 79 1.04 -0.58 -19.53
CA GLU A 79 0.67 -1.98 -19.33
C GLU A 79 0.66 -2.33 -17.83
N ASP A 80 -0.16 -3.31 -17.45
CA ASP A 80 -0.26 -3.78 -16.07
C ASP A 80 1.02 -4.51 -15.64
N GLY A 81 2.02 -3.76 -15.17
CA GLY A 81 3.29 -4.29 -14.65
C GLY A 81 3.20 -5.01 -13.30
N GLY A 82 2.02 -5.53 -12.92
CA GLY A 82 1.86 -6.36 -11.72
C GLY A 82 1.86 -5.61 -10.38
N GLY A 83 1.43 -4.34 -10.32
CA GLY A 83 1.38 -3.55 -9.07
C GLY A 83 0.17 -2.62 -8.89
N GLY A 84 -0.85 -2.70 -9.74
CA GLY A 84 -2.03 -1.83 -9.66
C GLY A 84 -1.77 -0.34 -9.96
N LEU A 85 -0.53 0.08 -10.20
CA LEU A 85 -0.16 1.45 -10.54
C LEU A 85 -0.91 1.96 -11.79
N THR A 86 -0.99 1.12 -12.83
CA THR A 86 -1.77 1.39 -14.04
C THR A 86 -3.24 1.66 -13.71
N PHE A 87 -3.85 0.84 -12.85
CA PHE A 87 -5.23 1.03 -12.40
C PHE A 87 -5.42 2.38 -11.68
N TYR A 88 -4.44 2.84 -10.88
CA TYR A 88 -4.51 4.14 -10.21
C TYR A 88 -4.31 5.31 -11.18
N LEU A 89 -3.31 5.24 -12.05
CA LEU A 89 -2.97 6.31 -12.99
C LEU A 89 -4.07 6.52 -14.04
N GLN A 90 -4.66 5.45 -14.57
CA GLN A 90 -5.79 5.56 -15.51
C GLN A 90 -7.00 6.25 -14.86
N ARG A 91 -7.23 6.00 -13.57
CA ARG A 91 -8.32 6.62 -12.80
C ARG A 91 -8.09 8.09 -12.47
N ILE A 92 -6.85 8.58 -12.57
CA ILE A 92 -6.53 10.01 -12.51
C ILE A 92 -6.61 10.63 -13.92
N GLY A 93 -5.99 9.98 -14.91
CA GLY A 93 -5.80 10.52 -16.26
C GLY A 93 -7.09 10.65 -17.07
N LEU A 94 -7.96 9.64 -17.07
CA LEU A 94 -9.21 9.70 -17.86
C LEU A 94 -10.14 10.85 -17.43
N PRO A 95 -10.43 11.06 -16.13
CA PRO A 95 -11.22 12.21 -15.69
C PRO A 95 -10.65 13.55 -16.14
N VAL A 96 -9.31 13.69 -16.15
CA VAL A 96 -8.63 14.90 -16.62
C VAL A 96 -8.86 15.12 -18.11
N ILE A 97 -8.61 14.10 -18.93
CA ILE A 97 -8.79 14.19 -20.39
C ILE A 97 -10.22 14.58 -20.76
N PHE A 98 -11.22 13.92 -20.16
CA PHE A 98 -12.62 14.24 -20.40
C PHE A 98 -12.99 15.64 -19.90
N SER A 99 -12.44 16.08 -18.77
CA SER A 99 -12.69 17.43 -18.24
C SER A 99 -12.09 18.50 -19.14
N LEU A 100 -10.88 18.30 -19.68
CA LEU A 100 -10.23 19.19 -20.64
C LEU A 100 -11.03 19.28 -21.95
N ALA A 101 -11.49 18.14 -22.48
CA ALA A 101 -12.32 18.11 -23.67
C ALA A 101 -13.67 18.83 -23.46
N ALA A 102 -14.32 18.62 -22.31
CA ALA A 102 -15.54 19.32 -21.95
C ALA A 102 -15.31 20.83 -21.73
N SER A 103 -14.20 21.21 -21.10
CA SER A 103 -13.78 22.61 -20.92
C SER A 103 -13.62 23.31 -22.27
N LEU A 104 -12.94 22.68 -23.22
CA LEU A 104 -12.75 23.23 -24.56
C LEU A 104 -14.10 23.51 -25.25
N PHE A 105 -15.04 22.56 -25.17
CA PHE A 105 -16.40 22.74 -25.69
C PHE A 105 -17.13 23.90 -24.99
N VAL A 106 -17.08 23.96 -23.66
CA VAL A 106 -17.71 25.05 -22.89
C VAL A 106 -17.09 26.40 -23.25
N ALA A 107 -15.76 26.47 -23.35
CA ALA A 107 -15.03 27.70 -23.63
C ALA A 107 -15.32 28.26 -25.02
N LEU A 108 -15.41 27.41 -26.05
CA LEU A 108 -15.61 27.87 -27.43
C LEU A 108 -17.09 28.03 -27.82
N VAL A 109 -18.00 27.32 -27.16
CA VAL A 109 -19.44 27.33 -27.53
C VAL A 109 -20.28 28.04 -26.47
N MET A 110 -20.19 27.60 -25.22
CA MET A 110 -21.11 28.05 -24.16
C MET A 110 -20.76 29.45 -23.65
N ILE A 111 -19.48 29.75 -23.45
CA ILE A 111 -19.04 31.07 -22.95
C ILE A 111 -19.39 32.18 -23.95
N PRO A 112 -19.06 32.09 -25.26
CA PRO A 112 -19.42 33.13 -26.22
C PRO A 112 -20.94 33.32 -26.33
N LEU A 113 -21.72 32.24 -26.21
CA LEU A 113 -23.17 32.32 -26.19
C LEU A 113 -23.68 33.05 -24.94
N ALA A 114 -23.15 32.71 -23.76
CA ALA A 114 -23.52 33.31 -22.49
C ALA A 114 -23.16 34.81 -22.44
N THR A 115 -21.99 35.20 -22.94
CA THR A 115 -21.56 36.62 -22.97
C THR A 115 -22.47 37.49 -23.82
N THR A 116 -23.11 36.97 -24.88
CA THR A 116 -24.07 37.77 -25.66
C THR A 116 -25.32 38.19 -24.87
N LYS A 117 -25.75 37.38 -23.90
CA LYS A 117 -26.97 37.65 -23.11
C LYS A 117 -26.68 38.27 -21.74
N LEU A 118 -25.59 37.86 -21.09
CA LEU A 118 -25.29 38.24 -19.70
C LEU A 118 -24.36 39.45 -19.59
N ALA A 119 -23.60 39.77 -20.64
CA ALA A 119 -22.60 40.82 -20.57
C ALA A 119 -23.22 42.21 -20.82
N GLY A 120 -24.22 42.59 -20.01
CA GLY A 120 -24.84 43.91 -19.98
C GLY A 120 -24.16 44.83 -18.97
N GLY A 121 -23.08 45.51 -19.36
CA GLY A 121 -22.41 46.50 -18.52
C GLY A 121 -21.25 47.17 -19.24
N GLN A 122 -21.07 48.47 -18.99
CA GLN A 122 -19.87 49.21 -19.40
C GLN A 122 -18.63 48.63 -18.70
N VAL A 123 -17.51 48.72 -19.40
CA VAL A 123 -16.20 48.23 -18.99
C VAL A 123 -15.85 48.78 -17.61
N ALA A 124 -15.72 47.91 -16.61
CA ALA A 124 -15.26 48.32 -15.29
C ALA A 124 -13.84 48.91 -15.41
N ARG A 125 -13.64 50.11 -14.83
CA ARG A 125 -12.35 50.81 -14.83
C ARG A 125 -11.30 49.94 -14.13
N GLU A 126 -10.11 49.79 -14.73
CA GLU A 126 -9.04 48.96 -14.15
C GLU A 126 -8.73 49.40 -12.71
N ASN A 127 -8.61 48.42 -11.81
CA ASN A 127 -8.33 48.68 -10.41
C ASN A 127 -6.84 49.10 -10.24
N LYS A 128 -6.55 50.02 -9.31
CA LYS A 128 -5.20 50.57 -9.09
C LYS A 128 -4.15 49.49 -8.79
N LEU A 129 -4.56 48.39 -8.16
CA LEU A 129 -3.70 47.24 -7.88
C LEU A 129 -3.19 46.57 -9.17
N ILE A 130 -4.06 46.39 -10.16
CA ILE A 130 -3.71 45.78 -11.46
C ILE A 130 -2.70 46.68 -12.19
N THR A 131 -2.91 48.00 -12.16
CA THR A 131 -1.98 48.95 -12.77
C THR A 131 -0.60 48.92 -12.12
N HIS A 132 -0.53 48.76 -10.79
CA HIS A 132 0.74 48.67 -10.08
C HIS A 132 1.48 47.36 -10.38
N SER A 133 0.75 46.23 -10.44
CA SER A 133 1.31 44.93 -10.85
C SER A 133 1.85 44.96 -12.27
N LYS A 134 1.16 45.61 -13.22
CA LYS A 134 1.65 45.81 -14.59
C LYS A 134 2.96 46.61 -14.61
N ALA A 135 3.05 47.68 -13.82
CA ALA A 135 4.26 48.51 -13.76
C ALA A 135 5.47 47.73 -13.21
N TYR A 136 5.26 46.87 -12.21
CA TYR A 136 6.30 45.99 -11.69
C TYR A 136 6.73 44.96 -12.73
N TYR A 137 5.77 44.25 -13.34
CA TYR A 137 6.03 43.29 -14.40
C TYR A 137 6.82 43.90 -15.57
N GLN A 138 6.47 45.10 -16.00
CA GLN A 138 7.17 45.80 -17.08
C GLN A 138 8.63 46.11 -16.72
N LYS A 139 8.92 46.51 -15.48
CA LYS A 139 10.30 46.71 -15.00
C LYS A 139 11.08 45.40 -14.97
N SER A 140 10.48 44.32 -14.46
CA SER A 140 11.10 42.99 -14.43
C SER A 140 11.39 42.47 -15.83
N LEU A 141 10.46 42.65 -16.76
CA LEU A 141 10.62 42.25 -18.16
C LEU A 141 11.73 43.04 -18.85
N GLN A 142 11.79 44.36 -18.64
CA GLN A 142 12.84 45.19 -19.21
C GLN A 142 14.22 44.81 -18.67
N PHE A 143 14.32 44.44 -17.39
CA PHE A 143 15.54 43.90 -16.80
C PHE A 143 15.92 42.54 -17.40
N ALA A 144 14.96 41.63 -17.56
CA ALA A 144 15.20 40.31 -18.14
C ALA A 144 15.67 40.40 -19.60
N LEU A 145 15.10 41.32 -20.38
CA LEU A 145 15.48 41.55 -21.78
C LEU A 145 16.85 42.20 -21.93
N SER A 146 17.25 43.08 -21.00
CA SER A 146 18.58 43.71 -21.03
C SER A 146 19.69 42.74 -20.63
N HIS A 147 19.39 41.75 -19.79
CA HIS A 147 20.34 40.74 -19.30
C HIS A 147 19.99 39.32 -19.79
N ARG A 148 19.66 39.19 -21.08
CA ARG A 148 19.16 37.93 -21.66
C ARG A 148 20.08 36.72 -21.43
N LEU A 149 21.41 36.91 -21.45
CA LEU A 149 22.36 35.82 -21.22
C LEU A 149 22.44 35.44 -19.75
N ASP A 150 22.42 36.42 -18.84
CA ASP A 150 22.47 36.17 -17.41
C ASP A 150 21.21 35.45 -16.93
N VAL A 151 20.04 35.84 -17.45
CA VAL A 151 18.77 35.16 -17.15
C VAL A 151 18.81 33.70 -17.61
N VAL A 152 19.33 33.43 -18.81
CA VAL A 152 19.47 32.05 -19.30
C VAL A 152 20.43 31.25 -18.43
N LEU A 153 21.57 31.83 -18.04
CA LEU A 153 22.53 31.18 -17.15
C LEU A 153 21.92 30.89 -15.77
N ILE A 154 21.14 31.82 -15.22
CA ILE A 154 20.43 31.63 -13.95
C ILE A 154 19.42 30.49 -14.07
N VAL A 155 18.62 30.44 -15.13
CA VAL A 155 17.64 29.36 -15.34
C VAL A 155 18.33 28.01 -15.47
N VAL A 156 19.41 27.93 -16.26
CA VAL A 156 20.21 26.70 -16.39
C VAL A 156 20.86 26.31 -15.05
N GLY A 157 21.34 27.29 -14.29
CA GLY A 157 21.89 27.06 -12.95
C GLY A 157 20.84 26.52 -11.97
N ILE A 158 19.62 27.06 -11.98
CA ILE A 158 18.50 26.58 -11.17
C ILE A 158 18.11 25.16 -11.57
N LEU A 159 18.00 24.87 -12.87
CA LEU A 159 17.69 23.52 -13.37
C LEU A 159 18.78 22.51 -13.00
N GLY A 160 20.05 22.90 -13.12
CA GLY A 160 21.18 22.07 -12.71
C GLY A 160 21.19 21.82 -11.20
N LEU A 161 20.93 22.85 -10.40
CA LEU A 161 20.82 22.72 -8.95
C LEU A 161 19.65 21.82 -8.55
N MET A 162 18.49 21.96 -9.19
CA MET A 162 17.35 21.06 -8.99
C MET A 162 17.71 19.60 -9.33
N MET A 163 18.46 19.37 -10.40
CA MET A 163 18.92 18.02 -10.78
C MET A 163 19.86 17.43 -9.72
N ILE A 164 20.82 18.21 -9.22
CA ILE A 164 21.75 17.78 -8.15
C ILE A 164 20.99 17.48 -6.86
N LEU A 165 20.06 18.35 -6.46
CA LEU A 165 19.24 18.15 -5.26
C LEU A 165 18.35 16.91 -5.40
N SER A 166 17.79 16.66 -6.59
CA SER A 166 16.91 15.53 -6.82
C SER A 166 17.59 14.16 -6.62
N GLN A 167 18.89 14.05 -6.87
CA GLN A 167 19.66 12.82 -6.64
C GLN A 167 19.83 12.48 -5.16
N HIS A 168 19.66 13.44 -4.25
CA HIS A 168 19.79 13.25 -2.81
C HIS A 168 18.45 12.96 -2.13
N ILE A 169 17.34 12.99 -2.88
CA ILE A 169 16.01 12.67 -2.36
C ILE A 169 15.86 11.15 -2.41
N ALA A 170 15.67 10.54 -1.24
CA ALA A 170 15.36 9.12 -1.14
C ALA A 170 14.06 8.82 -1.90
N GLN A 171 14.13 7.90 -2.86
CA GLN A 171 12.98 7.43 -3.62
C GLN A 171 12.46 6.14 -2.95
N SER A 172 11.14 6.06 -2.78
CA SER A 172 10.47 4.86 -2.28
C SER A 172 9.35 4.50 -3.24
N ASP A 173 9.30 3.23 -3.63
CA ASP A 173 8.25 2.69 -4.51
C ASP A 173 6.94 2.39 -3.77
N SER A 174 6.93 2.52 -2.43
CA SER A 174 5.73 2.30 -1.63
C SER A 174 4.98 3.61 -1.40
N MET A 175 3.74 3.66 -1.90
CA MET A 175 2.74 4.58 -1.38
C MET A 175 2.44 4.12 0.05
N GLU A 176 2.64 4.96 1.08
CA GLU A 176 2.33 4.62 2.48
C GLU A 176 0.91 4.07 2.59
N GLY A 177 0.83 2.75 2.60
CA GLY A 177 -0.40 2.00 2.61
C GLY A 177 -0.72 1.73 4.06
N ASN A 178 -1.53 2.61 4.65
CA ASN A 178 -2.13 2.46 5.97
C ASN A 178 -1.24 2.85 7.17
N ILE A 179 -1.36 4.11 7.58
CA ILE A 179 -0.70 4.71 8.74
C ILE A 179 -1.37 4.26 10.08
N SER A 180 -2.52 3.57 10.01
CA SER A 180 -3.39 3.35 11.17
C SER A 180 -3.27 1.99 11.84
N ASP A 181 -2.46 1.07 11.32
CA ASP A 181 -2.17 -0.16 12.04
C ASP A 181 -0.75 -0.68 11.81
N ILE A 182 -0.23 -1.35 12.83
CA ILE A 182 1.03 -2.07 12.83
C ILE A 182 0.72 -3.57 12.87
N ARG A 183 1.33 -4.32 11.97
CA ARG A 183 1.20 -5.77 11.92
C ARG A 183 2.49 -6.42 12.38
N LEU A 184 2.37 -7.22 13.44
CA LEU A 184 3.43 -8.04 13.99
C LEU A 184 3.14 -9.50 13.64
N MET A 185 4.11 -10.20 13.08
CA MET A 185 4.03 -11.61 12.73
C MET A 185 5.05 -12.41 13.51
N PHE A 186 4.65 -13.63 13.83
CA PHE A 186 5.41 -14.55 14.62
C PHE A 186 5.34 -15.91 13.96
N ASP A 187 6.48 -16.42 13.49
CA ASP A 187 6.58 -17.82 13.10
C ASP A 187 6.87 -18.62 14.36
N LEU A 188 5.96 -19.54 14.67
CA LEU A 188 6.01 -20.35 15.87
C LEU A 188 6.61 -21.72 15.51
N PRO A 189 7.39 -22.35 16.39
CA PRO A 189 7.75 -23.74 16.21
C PRO A 189 6.53 -24.65 16.15
N ASN A 190 6.57 -25.68 15.30
CA ASN A 190 5.47 -26.63 15.12
C ASN A 190 5.10 -27.43 16.39
N HIS A 191 6.00 -27.48 17.37
CA HIS A 191 5.83 -28.18 18.64
C HIS A 191 5.21 -27.32 19.75
N PHE A 192 4.94 -26.03 19.50
CA PHE A 192 4.23 -25.20 20.47
C PHE A 192 2.81 -25.75 20.69
N SER A 193 2.48 -26.06 21.95
CA SER A 193 1.10 -26.35 22.33
C SER A 193 0.22 -25.11 22.19
N GLU A 194 -1.10 -25.30 22.06
CA GLU A 194 -2.05 -24.18 21.99
C GLU A 194 -1.99 -23.30 23.24
N GLU A 195 -1.76 -23.91 24.40
CA GLU A 195 -1.65 -23.18 25.68
C GLU A 195 -0.36 -22.35 25.76
N GLU A 196 0.78 -22.89 25.31
CA GLU A 196 2.04 -22.14 25.24
C GLU A 196 1.97 -20.98 24.24
N ALA A 197 1.33 -21.20 23.08
CA ALA A 197 1.09 -20.16 22.09
C ALA A 197 0.19 -19.05 22.67
N PHE A 198 -0.92 -19.43 23.32
CA PHE A 198 -1.82 -18.49 23.97
C PHE A 198 -1.11 -17.63 25.03
N ASN A 199 -0.32 -18.26 25.90
CA ASN A 199 0.44 -17.55 26.93
C ASN A 199 1.50 -16.62 26.34
N PHE A 200 2.16 -17.02 25.25
CA PHE A 200 3.10 -16.16 24.54
C PHE A 200 2.41 -14.93 23.93
N PHE A 201 1.30 -15.11 23.22
CA PHE A 201 0.59 -13.98 22.62
C PHE A 201 0.00 -13.03 23.66
N LYS A 202 -0.45 -13.56 24.80
CA LYS A 202 -0.87 -12.74 25.94
C LYS A 202 0.27 -11.86 26.47
N GLU A 203 1.48 -12.40 26.57
CA GLU A 203 2.68 -11.64 26.96
C GLU A 203 3.01 -10.52 25.95
N VAL A 204 2.85 -10.79 24.64
CA VAL A 204 3.00 -9.78 23.59
C VAL A 204 1.94 -8.69 23.71
N GLU A 205 0.67 -9.06 23.91
CA GLU A 205 -0.43 -8.10 24.12
C GLU A 205 -0.20 -7.24 25.35
N ASP A 206 0.20 -7.83 26.47
CA ASP A 206 0.50 -7.11 27.71
C ASP A 206 1.63 -6.09 27.49
N THR A 207 2.65 -6.45 26.70
CA THR A 207 3.75 -5.55 26.31
C THR A 207 3.26 -4.33 25.54
N VAL A 208 2.31 -4.51 24.61
CA VAL A 208 1.68 -3.41 23.87
C VAL A 208 0.77 -2.58 24.78
N ASN A 209 0.02 -3.23 25.66
CA ASN A 209 -0.95 -2.60 26.56
C ASN A 209 -0.29 -1.68 27.59
N VAL A 210 0.90 -2.02 28.09
CA VAL A 210 1.68 -1.19 29.05
C VAL A 210 1.93 0.23 28.52
N LYS A 211 2.05 0.39 27.20
CA LYS A 211 2.27 1.68 26.53
C LYS A 211 1.12 2.07 25.60
N SER A 212 -0.07 1.52 25.81
CA SER A 212 -1.24 1.77 24.96
C SER A 212 -1.57 3.26 24.81
N GLU A 213 -1.43 4.07 25.86
CA GLU A 213 -1.66 5.52 25.83
C GLU A 213 -0.57 6.30 25.05
N GLU A 214 0.70 5.90 25.18
CA GLU A 214 1.87 6.50 24.50
C GLU A 214 1.90 6.14 23.01
N TYR A 215 1.48 4.91 22.68
CA TYR A 215 1.35 4.43 21.31
C TYR A 215 0.04 4.89 20.65
N GLY A 216 -0.97 5.29 21.43
CA GLY A 216 -2.30 5.61 20.92
C GLY A 216 -3.03 4.37 20.36
N VAL A 217 -2.98 3.24 21.06
CA VAL A 217 -3.61 1.98 20.61
C VAL A 217 -5.13 2.06 20.78
N LYS A 218 -5.86 1.84 19.69
CA LYS A 218 -7.32 1.74 19.65
C LYS A 218 -7.81 0.32 19.95
N ALA A 219 -7.16 -0.68 19.36
CA ALA A 219 -7.53 -2.08 19.50
C ALA A 219 -6.35 -2.98 19.15
N ILE A 220 -6.33 -4.18 19.72
CA ILE A 220 -5.39 -5.24 19.38
C ILE A 220 -6.19 -6.44 18.89
N ASP A 221 -5.80 -7.00 17.75
CA ASP A 221 -6.36 -8.22 17.18
C ASP A 221 -5.25 -9.27 17.08
N THR A 222 -5.40 -10.35 17.84
CA THR A 222 -4.43 -11.45 17.85
C THR A 222 -5.07 -12.71 17.31
N GLY A 223 -4.39 -13.33 16.36
CA GLY A 223 -4.81 -14.61 15.78
C GLY A 223 -3.61 -15.49 15.57
N PHE A 224 -3.69 -16.73 16.04
CA PHE A 224 -2.64 -17.73 15.88
C PHE A 224 -3.21 -19.07 15.43
N ARG A 225 -2.34 -19.85 14.79
CA ARG A 225 -2.55 -21.21 14.33
C ARG A 225 -1.23 -21.98 14.53
N GLN A 226 -1.26 -23.28 14.34
CA GLN A 226 -0.04 -24.07 14.40
C GLN A 226 0.99 -23.53 13.39
N GLY A 227 2.20 -23.21 13.88
CA GLY A 227 3.30 -22.69 13.07
C GLY A 227 3.30 -21.18 12.81
N PHE A 228 2.20 -20.45 13.08
CA PHE A 228 2.10 -19.03 12.73
C PHE A 228 1.15 -18.26 13.66
N GLY A 229 1.52 -17.04 14.03
CA GLY A 229 0.59 -16.09 14.62
C GLY A 229 0.84 -14.64 14.23
N ARG A 230 -0.20 -13.84 14.43
CA ARG A 230 -0.26 -12.43 14.06
C ARG A 230 -0.85 -11.64 15.21
N VAL A 231 -0.21 -10.53 15.53
CA VAL A 231 -0.75 -9.48 16.40
C VAL A 231 -0.88 -8.22 15.56
N ARG A 232 -2.10 -7.68 15.47
CA ARG A 232 -2.40 -6.46 14.72
C ARG A 232 -2.79 -5.37 15.70
N VAL A 233 -1.99 -4.31 15.75
CA VAL A 233 -2.18 -3.17 16.64
C VAL A 233 -2.79 -2.04 15.83
N TYR A 234 -4.06 -1.73 16.08
CA TYR A 234 -4.73 -0.58 15.48
C TYR A 234 -4.40 0.65 16.29
N LEU A 235 -3.80 1.64 15.62
CA LEU A 235 -3.50 2.95 16.18
C LEU A 235 -4.71 3.88 15.96
N GLU A 236 -4.93 4.79 16.90
CA GLU A 236 -5.85 5.89 16.67
C GLU A 236 -5.31 6.73 15.49
N PRO A 237 -6.13 6.98 14.45
CA PRO A 237 -5.69 7.84 13.38
C PRO A 237 -5.33 9.20 13.98
N PRO A 238 -4.19 9.80 13.58
CA PRO A 238 -3.82 11.12 14.08
C PRO A 238 -5.00 12.05 13.86
N GLN A 239 -5.48 12.71 14.93
CA GLN A 239 -6.53 13.72 14.79
C GLN A 239 -6.09 14.69 13.70
N LYS A 240 -6.98 15.01 12.75
CA LYS A 240 -6.69 15.96 11.66
C LYS A 240 -6.22 17.29 12.27
N GLN A 241 -4.91 17.43 12.44
CA GLN A 241 -4.30 18.64 12.95
C GLN A 241 -4.44 19.69 11.84
N GLN A 242 -5.03 20.82 12.16
CA GLN A 242 -5.10 21.95 11.22
C GLN A 242 -3.67 22.39 10.89
N TRP A 243 -3.44 22.90 9.67
CA TRP A 243 -2.12 23.23 9.11
C TRP A 243 -1.21 24.06 10.04
N TYR A 244 -1.78 24.87 10.94
CA TYR A 244 -1.03 25.66 11.91
C TYR A 244 -0.41 24.84 13.05
N HIS A 245 -0.95 23.67 13.42
CA HIS A 245 -0.35 22.79 14.43
C HIS A 245 0.95 22.13 13.94
N VAL A 246 1.08 21.88 12.63
CA VAL A 246 2.32 21.36 12.02
C VAL A 246 3.43 22.42 12.06
N ILE A 247 3.12 23.66 11.67
CA ILE A 247 4.08 24.78 11.70
C ILE A 247 4.47 25.12 13.14
N TYR A 248 3.49 25.16 14.05
CA TYR A 248 3.74 25.38 15.47
C TYR A 248 4.57 24.25 16.08
N GLY A 249 4.33 22.99 15.69
CA GLY A 249 5.13 21.82 16.08
C GLY A 249 6.57 21.87 15.57
N SER A 250 6.80 22.26 14.31
CA SER A 250 8.16 22.47 13.79
C SER A 250 8.91 23.57 14.52
N ILE A 251 8.21 24.64 14.94
CA ILE A 251 8.77 25.74 15.75
C ILE A 251 9.07 25.26 17.18
N CYS A 252 8.18 24.46 17.78
CA CYS A 252 8.38 23.88 19.10
C CYS A 252 9.55 22.88 19.14
N ASN A 253 9.70 22.02 18.12
CA ASN A 253 10.86 21.13 17.98
C ASN A 253 12.18 21.91 17.79
N LEU A 254 12.17 22.98 17.01
CA LEU A 254 13.32 23.88 16.87
C LEU A 254 13.70 24.55 18.22
N LEU A 255 12.71 24.78 19.09
CA LEU A 255 12.88 25.40 20.40
C LEU A 255 13.06 24.39 21.56
N GLY A 256 13.09 23.08 21.28
CA GLY A 256 13.23 22.04 22.29
C GLY A 256 12.04 21.93 23.26
N ILE A 257 10.86 22.39 22.86
CA ILE A 257 9.63 22.32 23.65
C ILE A 257 8.93 21.01 23.29
N GLU A 258 9.15 19.97 24.10
CA GLU A 258 8.50 18.66 23.95
C GLU A 258 6.98 18.77 24.12
N ARG A 259 6.23 18.68 23.02
CA ARG A 259 4.81 18.29 23.05
C ARG A 259 4.37 17.58 21.76
N ASP A 260 4.46 16.26 21.78
CA ASP A 260 3.30 15.38 21.61
C ASP A 260 3.70 14.04 22.29
N LEU A 261 2.84 13.48 23.16
CA LEU A 261 3.16 12.23 23.88
C LEU A 261 2.98 10.98 23.01
N ARG A 262 2.49 11.15 21.78
CA ARG A 262 2.19 10.06 20.86
C ARG A 262 3.35 9.83 19.93
N MET A 263 3.97 8.66 20.07
CA MET A 263 5.02 8.20 19.18
C MET A 263 4.46 8.07 17.76
N THR A 264 5.28 8.37 16.75
CA THR A 264 4.93 8.10 15.35
C THR A 264 4.83 6.60 15.08
N ARG A 265 4.18 6.18 13.98
CA ARG A 265 4.06 4.75 13.63
C ARG A 265 5.44 4.07 13.59
N GLU A 266 6.43 4.75 13.01
CA GLU A 266 7.80 4.27 12.86
C GLU A 266 8.49 4.13 14.22
N GLU A 267 8.29 5.10 15.11
CA GLU A 267 8.79 5.06 16.49
C GLU A 267 8.14 3.95 17.30
N VAL A 268 6.81 3.78 17.21
CA VAL A 268 6.07 2.69 17.86
C VAL A 268 6.58 1.35 17.35
N LEU A 269 6.74 1.19 16.03
CA LEU A 269 7.28 -0.03 15.44
C LEU A 269 8.69 -0.32 15.99
N ALA A 270 9.58 0.68 16.01
CA ALA A 270 10.95 0.53 16.51
C ALA A 270 11.02 0.19 18.01
N ASP A 271 10.12 0.74 18.84
CA ASP A 271 10.03 0.42 20.28
C ASP A 271 9.45 -0.99 20.48
N LEU A 272 8.40 -1.36 19.74
CA LEU A 272 7.83 -2.72 19.78
C LEU A 272 8.87 -3.78 19.37
N LYS A 273 9.66 -3.54 18.32
CA LYS A 273 10.76 -4.46 17.92
C LYS A 273 11.76 -4.73 19.05
N LYS A 274 11.97 -3.78 19.96
CA LYS A 274 12.89 -3.92 21.09
C LYS A 274 12.24 -4.61 22.29
N ARG A 275 10.94 -4.41 22.51
CA ARG A 275 10.22 -4.85 23.71
C ARG A 275 9.51 -6.18 23.57
N VAL A 276 9.15 -6.58 22.36
CA VAL A 276 8.46 -7.86 22.10
C VAL A 276 9.30 -9.01 22.69
N PRO A 277 8.68 -9.92 23.47
CA PRO A 277 9.39 -11.01 24.13
C PRO A 277 10.05 -11.94 23.11
N LYS A 278 11.35 -12.19 23.30
CA LYS A 278 12.14 -13.09 22.45
C LYS A 278 12.14 -14.48 23.07
N LYS A 279 11.37 -15.42 22.51
CA LYS A 279 11.40 -16.83 22.90
C LYS A 279 12.26 -17.65 21.92
N PRO A 280 13.04 -18.64 22.39
CA PRO A 280 13.77 -19.54 21.51
C PRO A 280 12.84 -20.22 20.50
N GLY A 281 13.22 -20.21 19.23
CA GLY A 281 12.45 -20.82 18.14
C GLY A 281 11.32 -19.96 17.56
N VAL A 282 10.94 -18.84 18.20
CA VAL A 282 9.95 -17.91 17.64
C VAL A 282 10.66 -16.85 16.80
N GLU A 283 10.34 -16.79 15.51
CA GLU A 283 10.85 -15.72 14.63
C GLU A 283 9.83 -14.58 14.55
N PHE A 284 10.29 -13.36 14.71
CA PHE A 284 9.46 -12.16 14.68
C PHE A 284 9.68 -11.39 13.38
N ARG A 285 8.59 -11.04 12.70
CA ARG A 285 8.56 -10.42 11.38
C ARG A 285 7.55 -9.28 11.35
N THR A 286 7.81 -8.25 10.56
CA THR A 286 6.89 -7.10 10.40
C THR A 286 6.25 -7.01 9.03
N SER A 287 6.62 -7.91 8.11
CA SER A 287 6.09 -7.97 6.75
C SER A 287 5.26 -9.24 6.48
N TRP A 288 4.11 -9.07 5.84
CA TRP A 288 3.21 -10.07 5.27
C TRP A 288 3.76 -10.72 4.01
N ARG A 289 3.81 -12.04 4.05
CA ARG A 289 4.09 -12.90 2.90
C ARG A 289 2.81 -13.07 2.07
N GLY A 290 2.76 -12.45 0.89
CA GLY A 290 1.68 -12.64 -0.10
C GLY A 290 0.75 -11.46 -0.35
N GLY A 291 1.14 -10.24 0.06
CA GLY A 291 0.43 -9.00 -0.23
C GLY A 291 1.21 -8.20 -1.26
N GLN A 292 0.56 -7.86 -2.36
CA GLN A 292 1.06 -6.89 -3.32
C GLN A 292 1.10 -5.54 -2.59
N SER A 293 2.32 -5.01 -2.38
CA SER A 293 2.63 -3.79 -1.62
C SER A 293 2.79 -3.99 -0.10
N GLU A 294 4.01 -4.34 0.30
CA GLU A 294 4.50 -3.97 1.62
C GLU A 294 5.88 -3.30 1.55
N GLU A 295 6.02 -2.30 2.42
CA GLU A 295 7.09 -1.29 2.50
C GLU A 295 8.49 -1.92 2.49
N GLY A 296 9.35 -1.43 1.59
CA GLY A 296 10.81 -1.61 1.68
C GLY A 296 11.35 -3.04 1.65
N THR A 297 10.55 -4.02 1.22
CA THR A 297 11.01 -5.42 1.13
C THR A 297 11.68 -5.70 -0.22
N VAL A 298 12.90 -6.25 -0.18
CA VAL A 298 13.60 -6.75 -1.36
C VAL A 298 13.54 -8.26 -1.33
N SER A 299 12.81 -8.86 -2.29
CA SER A 299 12.74 -10.31 -2.42
C SER A 299 13.80 -10.82 -3.38
N ILE A 300 14.60 -11.79 -2.93
CA ILE A 300 15.59 -12.48 -3.75
C ILE A 300 15.16 -13.93 -3.87
N MET A 301 14.88 -14.36 -5.11
CA MET A 301 14.48 -15.74 -5.39
C MET A 301 15.67 -16.54 -5.94
N LEU A 302 16.04 -17.60 -5.24
CA LEU A 302 17.09 -18.53 -5.68
C LEU A 302 16.45 -19.66 -6.50
N TYR A 303 16.97 -19.92 -7.70
CA TYR A 303 16.50 -20.98 -8.59
C TYR A 303 17.61 -22.01 -8.82
N GLY A 304 17.25 -23.29 -8.79
CA GLY A 304 18.18 -24.38 -9.07
C GLY A 304 17.54 -25.76 -8.85
N ASP A 305 18.21 -26.78 -9.38
CA ASP A 305 17.70 -28.16 -9.34
C ASP A 305 18.03 -28.88 -8.02
N ASP A 306 19.06 -28.43 -7.29
CA ASP A 306 19.55 -29.05 -6.05
C ASP A 306 19.13 -28.22 -4.82
N THR A 307 18.16 -28.74 -4.08
CA THR A 307 17.63 -28.09 -2.88
C THR A 307 18.67 -27.93 -1.77
N ASN A 308 19.61 -28.87 -1.61
CA ASN A 308 20.63 -28.79 -0.56
C ASN A 308 21.59 -27.64 -0.85
N LYS A 309 22.04 -27.53 -2.10
CA LYS A 309 22.92 -26.44 -2.53
C LYS A 309 22.23 -25.07 -2.47
N LEU A 310 20.94 -25.01 -2.81
CA LEU A 310 20.14 -23.79 -2.64
C LEU A 310 20.04 -23.36 -1.18
N ALA A 311 19.91 -24.33 -0.24
CA ALA A 311 19.88 -24.03 1.18
C ALA A 311 21.20 -23.46 1.69
N GLU A 312 22.35 -24.03 1.29
CA GLU A 312 23.67 -23.50 1.62
C GLU A 312 23.87 -22.06 1.07
N LEU A 313 23.45 -21.82 -0.17
CA LEU A 313 23.54 -20.49 -0.79
C LEU A 313 22.62 -19.48 -0.11
N ALA A 314 21.42 -19.89 0.31
CA ALA A 314 20.49 -19.04 1.05
C ALA A 314 21.10 -18.59 2.38
N GLU A 315 21.75 -19.49 3.13
CA GLU A 315 22.39 -19.17 4.41
C GLU A 315 23.54 -18.17 4.24
N GLU A 316 24.38 -18.37 3.24
CA GLU A 316 25.47 -17.44 2.96
C GLU A 316 24.96 -16.07 2.48
N LEU A 317 23.88 -16.06 1.69
CA LEU A 317 23.24 -14.83 1.25
C LEU A 317 22.62 -14.08 2.44
N GLU A 318 21.93 -14.79 3.33
CA GLU A 318 21.37 -14.22 4.56
C GLU A 318 22.45 -13.54 5.41
N ARG A 319 23.56 -14.24 5.63
CA ARG A 319 24.69 -13.73 6.41
C ARG A 319 25.29 -12.46 5.80
N ARG A 320 25.41 -12.40 4.47
CA ARG A 320 25.94 -11.22 3.76
C ARG A 320 24.97 -10.05 3.76
N MET A 321 23.67 -10.32 3.58
CA MET A 321 22.65 -9.28 3.55
C MET A 321 22.51 -8.60 4.92
N ARG A 322 22.67 -9.33 6.02
CA ARG A 322 22.68 -8.76 7.39
C ARG A 322 23.84 -7.78 7.64
N LEU A 323 24.89 -7.79 6.83
CA LEU A 323 26.04 -6.88 6.96
C LEU A 323 25.85 -5.55 6.22
N ILE A 324 24.80 -5.43 5.38
CA ILE A 324 24.54 -4.22 4.61
C ILE A 324 23.86 -3.19 5.53
N ASP A 325 24.46 -2.01 5.61
CA ASP A 325 23.89 -0.89 6.36
C ASP A 325 22.53 -0.49 5.77
N GLY A 326 21.51 -0.36 6.63
CA GLY A 326 20.12 -0.14 6.24
C GLY A 326 19.23 -1.40 6.14
N VAL A 327 19.79 -2.62 6.20
CA VAL A 327 19.00 -3.86 6.25
C VAL A 327 18.53 -4.14 7.68
N VAL A 328 17.22 -4.02 7.91
CA VAL A 328 16.60 -4.20 9.25
C VAL A 328 16.44 -5.68 9.60
N SER A 329 16.08 -6.52 8.63
CA SER A 329 15.91 -7.96 8.81
C SER A 329 16.12 -8.69 7.48
N VAL A 330 16.67 -9.89 7.55
CA VAL A 330 16.75 -10.81 6.41
C VAL A 330 16.02 -12.07 6.81
N GLU A 331 15.11 -12.50 5.94
CA GLU A 331 14.25 -13.64 6.17
C GLU A 331 14.45 -14.66 5.06
N THR A 332 14.52 -15.93 5.45
CA THR A 332 14.68 -17.04 4.50
C THR A 332 13.41 -17.88 4.52
N ASP A 333 12.94 -18.25 3.32
CA ASP A 333 11.73 -19.04 3.11
C ASP A 333 11.88 -20.54 3.42
N ARG A 334 13.02 -20.94 3.97
CA ARG A 334 13.35 -22.32 4.29
C ARG A 334 12.38 -22.80 5.37
N GLN A 335 11.43 -23.66 4.99
CA GLN A 335 10.64 -24.39 5.97
C GLN A 335 11.64 -25.20 6.82
N SER A 336 11.67 -24.92 8.13
CA SER A 336 12.23 -25.89 9.06
C SER A 336 11.42 -27.16 8.83
N GLY A 337 12.07 -28.23 8.38
CA GLY A 337 11.39 -29.48 8.04
C GLY A 337 10.47 -29.88 9.19
N ASN A 338 9.24 -30.25 8.88
CA ASN A 338 8.33 -30.75 9.91
C ASN A 338 8.93 -32.01 10.52
N ASP A 339 8.83 -32.16 11.84
CA ASP A 339 9.19 -33.41 12.49
C ASP A 339 8.25 -34.51 11.99
N GLU A 340 8.77 -35.41 11.15
CA GLU A 340 8.01 -36.51 10.58
C GLU A 340 8.37 -37.83 11.26
N ILE A 341 7.36 -38.48 11.84
CA ILE A 341 7.52 -39.85 12.36
C ILE A 341 7.24 -40.82 11.21
N LYS A 342 8.30 -41.31 10.56
CA LYS A 342 8.20 -42.36 9.54
C LYS A 342 8.15 -43.74 10.19
N ILE A 343 6.96 -44.33 10.22
CA ILE A 343 6.78 -45.72 10.69
C ILE A 343 7.05 -46.67 9.52
N SER A 344 8.10 -47.49 9.66
CA SER A 344 8.41 -48.55 8.69
C SER A 344 8.20 -49.91 9.32
N MET A 345 7.41 -50.76 8.66
CA MET A 345 7.08 -52.09 9.13
C MET A 345 7.90 -53.13 8.37
N ASN A 346 8.58 -54.02 9.08
CA ASN A 346 9.20 -55.18 8.46
C ASN A 346 8.13 -56.26 8.20
N ARG A 347 7.67 -56.34 6.94
CA ARG A 347 6.59 -57.24 6.52
C ARG A 347 6.91 -58.73 6.73
N GLU A 348 8.18 -59.13 6.63
CA GLU A 348 8.60 -60.53 6.79
C GLU A 348 8.43 -61.00 8.23
N VAL A 349 8.83 -60.17 9.19
CA VAL A 349 8.72 -60.47 10.63
C VAL A 349 7.24 -60.55 11.05
N VAL A 350 6.41 -59.62 10.58
CA VAL A 350 4.99 -59.57 10.89
C VAL A 350 4.27 -60.82 10.36
N THR A 351 4.54 -61.21 9.11
CA THR A 351 3.93 -62.39 8.49
C THR A 351 4.37 -63.69 9.18
N ARG A 352 5.65 -63.80 9.56
CA ARG A 352 6.18 -65.00 10.26
C ARG A 352 5.51 -65.25 11.61
N ASN A 353 5.09 -64.19 12.31
CA ASN A 353 4.40 -64.29 13.59
C ASN A 353 2.87 -64.46 13.44
N GLY A 354 2.36 -64.70 12.23
CA GLY A 354 0.93 -64.91 11.99
C GLY A 354 0.08 -63.64 12.07
N ILE A 355 0.70 -62.46 12.02
CA ILE A 355 0.03 -61.16 12.09
C ILE A 355 -0.20 -60.64 10.66
N ASN A 356 -1.37 -60.05 10.40
CA ASN A 356 -1.67 -59.42 9.12
C ASN A 356 -1.03 -58.01 9.05
N PRO A 357 -0.12 -57.73 8.09
CA PRO A 357 0.50 -56.42 7.96
C PRO A 357 -0.49 -55.26 7.80
N ASN A 358 -1.63 -55.50 7.15
CA ASN A 358 -2.65 -54.48 6.97
C ASN A 358 -3.34 -54.14 8.30
N GLN A 359 -3.57 -55.13 9.17
CA GLN A 359 -4.16 -54.91 10.49
C GLN A 359 -3.26 -54.05 11.36
N VAL A 360 -1.94 -54.32 11.35
CA VAL A 360 -0.95 -53.48 12.05
C VAL A 360 -0.97 -52.04 11.53
N ALA A 361 -1.04 -51.86 10.20
CA ALA A 361 -1.12 -50.53 9.59
C ALA A 361 -2.40 -49.78 10.00
N TYR A 362 -3.56 -50.45 9.99
CA TYR A 362 -4.82 -49.84 10.41
C TYR A 362 -4.84 -49.52 11.90
N THR A 363 -4.34 -50.41 12.77
CA THR A 363 -4.25 -50.15 14.22
C THR A 363 -3.35 -48.94 14.50
N LEU A 364 -2.20 -48.84 13.85
CA LEU A 364 -1.31 -47.67 13.98
C LEU A 364 -1.97 -46.40 13.43
N MET A 365 -2.69 -46.49 12.32
CA MET A 365 -3.44 -45.37 11.77
C MET A 365 -4.53 -44.89 12.75
N TYR A 366 -5.27 -45.82 13.37
CA TYR A 366 -6.30 -45.51 14.37
C TYR A 366 -5.70 -44.93 15.66
N ALA A 367 -4.51 -45.36 16.05
CA ALA A 367 -3.80 -44.79 17.19
C ALA A 367 -3.40 -43.32 16.93
N VAL A 368 -2.76 -43.08 15.78
CA VAL A 368 -2.13 -41.78 15.49
C VAL A 368 -3.10 -40.76 14.91
N ARG A 369 -3.84 -41.12 13.85
CA ARG A 369 -4.78 -40.21 13.14
C ARG A 369 -6.23 -40.37 13.59
N GLY A 370 -6.58 -41.52 14.15
CA GLY A 370 -7.97 -41.91 14.35
C GLY A 370 -8.66 -42.34 13.06
N LEU A 371 -9.89 -42.84 13.20
CA LEU A 371 -10.78 -43.18 12.10
C LEU A 371 -11.92 -42.17 12.07
N ASP A 372 -11.98 -41.36 11.01
CA ASP A 372 -13.13 -40.49 10.77
C ASP A 372 -14.36 -41.34 10.46
N LEU A 373 -15.43 -41.12 11.21
CA LEU A 373 -16.72 -41.75 11.04
C LEU A 373 -17.66 -40.86 10.21
N PRO A 374 -18.75 -41.43 9.67
CA PRO A 374 -19.82 -40.62 9.10
C PRO A 374 -20.27 -39.53 10.07
N ARG A 375 -20.44 -38.31 9.57
CA ARG A 375 -20.88 -37.16 10.37
C ARG A 375 -22.24 -37.45 10.99
N PHE A 376 -22.38 -37.10 12.26
CA PHE A 376 -23.66 -37.16 12.95
C PHE A 376 -24.47 -35.90 12.63
N GLN A 377 -25.63 -36.04 12.00
CA GLN A 377 -26.52 -34.91 11.77
C GLN A 377 -27.36 -34.64 13.02
N ALA A 378 -27.06 -33.54 13.72
CA ALA A 378 -27.96 -32.94 14.70
C ALA A 378 -28.90 -31.94 14.00
N GLU A 379 -29.95 -31.50 14.67
CA GLU A 379 -31.00 -30.62 14.09
C GLU A 379 -30.43 -29.35 13.42
N ASP A 380 -29.39 -28.74 14.02
CA ASP A 380 -28.84 -27.47 13.57
C ASP A 380 -27.40 -27.55 13.02
N LYS A 381 -26.74 -28.71 13.13
CA LYS A 381 -25.33 -28.87 12.70
C LYS A 381 -24.94 -30.32 12.46
N GLU A 382 -24.00 -30.51 11.54
CA GLU A 382 -23.26 -31.76 11.41
C GLU A 382 -22.12 -31.79 12.43
N ILE A 383 -21.99 -32.90 13.15
CA ILE A 383 -20.92 -33.15 14.11
C ILE A 383 -19.98 -34.18 13.50
N GLU A 384 -18.72 -33.80 13.32
CA GLU A 384 -17.68 -34.74 12.90
C GLU A 384 -17.38 -35.72 14.04
N MET A 385 -17.45 -37.01 13.73
CA MET A 385 -17.18 -38.09 14.68
C MET A 385 -15.87 -38.76 14.31
N ARG A 386 -15.03 -39.05 15.30
CA ARG A 386 -13.78 -39.80 15.12
C ARG A 386 -13.63 -40.83 16.23
N ILE A 387 -13.20 -42.03 15.87
CA ILE A 387 -12.74 -43.05 16.83
C ILE A 387 -11.23 -42.96 16.93
N GLN A 388 -10.71 -42.91 18.15
CA GLN A 388 -9.27 -42.95 18.41
C GLN A 388 -9.02 -43.78 19.68
N LEU A 389 -7.80 -44.31 19.81
CA LEU A 389 -7.37 -44.94 21.06
C LEU A 389 -7.27 -43.91 22.20
N GLN A 390 -7.31 -44.40 23.45
CA GLN A 390 -7.17 -43.56 24.63
C GLN A 390 -5.85 -42.78 24.56
N GLU A 391 -5.86 -41.56 25.07
CA GLU A 391 -4.71 -40.65 25.00
C GLU A 391 -3.47 -41.24 25.66
N GLU A 392 -3.67 -41.96 26.77
CA GLU A 392 -2.67 -42.70 27.54
C GLU A 392 -1.90 -43.75 26.71
N ASP A 393 -2.48 -44.27 25.62
CA ASP A 393 -1.87 -45.31 24.78
C ASP A 393 -1.08 -44.74 23.58
N ARG A 394 -1.11 -43.41 23.36
CA ARG A 394 -0.56 -42.76 22.15
C ARG A 394 0.26 -41.50 22.41
N GLU A 395 0.44 -41.13 23.68
CA GLU A 395 1.14 -39.91 24.09
C GLU A 395 2.64 -39.94 23.71
N ASN A 396 3.27 -41.12 23.78
CA ASN A 396 4.71 -41.26 23.62
C ASN A 396 5.11 -42.27 22.55
N LEU A 397 6.24 -42.01 21.86
CA LEU A 397 6.80 -42.94 20.86
C LEU A 397 7.06 -44.35 21.42
N ASN A 398 7.36 -44.45 22.71
CA ASN A 398 7.56 -45.74 23.38
C ASN A 398 6.26 -46.56 23.50
N GLN A 399 5.11 -45.91 23.63
CA GLN A 399 3.82 -46.58 23.65
C GLN A 399 3.47 -47.12 22.26
N LEU A 400 3.73 -46.34 21.21
CA LEU A 400 3.62 -46.80 19.82
C LEU A 400 4.51 -48.01 19.52
N LYS A 401 5.70 -48.08 20.13
CA LYS A 401 6.61 -49.25 20.00
C LYS A 401 6.13 -50.48 20.76
N ASN A 402 5.42 -50.28 21.87
CA ASN A 402 4.94 -51.34 22.75
C ASN A 402 3.49 -51.76 22.48
N MET A 403 2.87 -51.25 21.39
CA MET A 403 1.52 -51.64 21.02
C MET A 403 1.45 -53.14 20.75
N THR A 404 0.38 -53.76 21.27
CA THR A 404 0.09 -55.16 21.05
C THR A 404 -0.79 -55.33 19.82
N PHE A 405 -0.53 -56.39 19.04
CA PHE A 405 -1.29 -56.72 17.84
C PHE A 405 -1.80 -58.15 17.98
N THR A 406 -3.09 -58.35 17.70
CA THR A 406 -3.69 -59.69 17.76
C THR A 406 -3.24 -60.52 16.55
N SER A 407 -2.73 -61.72 16.79
CA SER A 407 -2.43 -62.67 15.73
C SER A 407 -3.72 -63.21 15.09
N VAL A 408 -3.66 -63.63 13.83
CA VAL A 408 -4.79 -64.27 13.12
C VAL A 408 -5.26 -65.56 13.83
N SER A 409 -4.40 -66.16 14.66
CA SER A 409 -4.72 -67.31 15.51
C SER A 409 -5.38 -66.98 16.86
N GLY A 410 -5.60 -65.70 17.17
CA GLY A 410 -6.28 -65.26 18.41
C GLY A 410 -5.46 -65.41 19.70
N ALA A 411 -4.13 -65.52 19.58
CA ALA A 411 -3.19 -65.53 20.69
C ALA A 411 -2.42 -64.20 20.80
#